data_AF-A0A1U9P1J5-F1
#
_entry.id   AF-A0A1U9P1J5-F1
#
_cell.length_a   1.000
_cell.length_b   1.000
_cell.length_c   1.000
_cell.angle_alpha   90.00
_cell.angle_beta   90.00
_cell.angle_gamma   90.00
#
_symmetry.space_group_name_H-M   'P 1'
#
loop_
_entity.id
_entity.type
_entity.pdbx_description
1 polymer ?
#
loop_
_entity_poly.entity_id
_entity_poly.type
_entity_poly.pdbx_seq_one_letter_code
_entity_poly.pdbx_strand_id
1 'polypeptide(L)'
;MSRTVIDLDDDALAEAAQLLGTTTKKDTVNAALREIADRRRRAAAIERMRQMVDEGEIDFRTIEHGDADADGLADGKGQSAA
;
A
#
# COMPACT_ATOMS: atom_id res chain seq x y z
N MET A 1 15.85 -7.50 22.08
CA MET A 1 16.93 -7.05 21.18
C MET A 1 18.25 -7.50 21.76
N SER A 2 19.18 -7.99 20.93
CA SER A 2 20.59 -8.17 21.30
C SER A 2 21.32 -6.83 21.32
N ARG A 3 22.37 -6.71 22.14
CA ARG A 3 23.23 -5.52 22.19
C ARG A 3 24.48 -5.80 21.35
N THR A 4 24.71 -4.98 20.34
CA THR A 4 25.89 -5.04 19.47
C THR A 4 26.58 -3.68 19.51
N VAL A 5 27.91 -3.68 19.55
CA VAL A 5 28.72 -2.47 19.42
C VAL A 5 29.28 -2.45 18.00
N ILE A 6 28.97 -1.40 17.26
CA ILE A 6 29.45 -1.14 15.90
C ILE A 6 29.84 0.32 15.80
N ASP A 7 30.86 0.60 15.00
CA ASP A 7 31.14 1.96 14.55
C ASP A 7 30.18 2.31 13.43
N LEU A 8 29.68 3.54 13.45
CA LEU A 8 28.71 4.04 12.51
C LEU A 8 29.19 5.37 11.94
N ASP A 9 29.01 5.54 10.64
CA ASP A 9 29.23 6.82 9.98
C ASP A 9 28.16 7.82 10.48
N ASP A 10 28.61 8.89 11.13
CA ASP A 10 27.72 9.88 11.75
C ASP A 10 27.00 10.75 10.69
N ASP A 11 27.59 10.95 9.52
CA ASP A 11 26.96 11.72 8.42
C ASP A 11 25.83 10.90 7.80
N ALA A 12 26.09 9.63 7.50
CA ALA A 12 25.07 8.71 6.99
C ALA A 12 23.93 8.50 8.01
N LEU A 13 24.27 8.44 9.30
CA LEU A 13 23.28 8.35 10.37
C LEU A 13 22.41 9.61 10.46
N ALA A 14 23.01 10.79 10.31
CA ALA A 14 22.29 12.06 10.33
C ALA A 14 21.33 12.18 9.13
N GLU A 15 21.77 11.78 7.94
CA GLU A 15 20.92 11.75 6.75
C GLU A 15 19.75 10.78 6.93
N ALA A 16 20.01 9.56 7.41
CA ALA A 16 18.98 8.59 7.69
C ALA A 16 17.98 9.09 8.75
N ALA A 17 18.46 9.78 9.78
CA ALA A 17 17.62 10.34 10.83
C ALA A 17 16.67 11.42 10.29
N GLN A 18 17.16 12.28 9.40
CA GLN A 18 16.33 13.28 8.73
C GLN A 18 15.28 12.64 7.82
N LEU A 19 15.67 11.65 7.00
CA LEU A 19 14.77 10.94 6.11
C LEU A 19 13.68 10.16 6.86
N LEU A 20 14.02 9.59 8.00
CA LEU A 20 13.13 8.76 8.82
C LEU A 20 12.39 9.54 9.91
N GLY A 21 12.73 10.82 10.12
CA GLY A 21 12.15 11.66 11.16
C GLY A 21 12.47 11.19 12.59
N THR A 22 13.60 10.51 12.80
CA THR A 22 13.98 9.94 14.09
C THR A 22 14.97 10.84 14.84
N THR A 23 14.93 10.78 16.18
CA THR A 23 15.73 11.67 17.04
C THR A 23 16.89 10.95 17.72
N THR A 24 16.83 9.62 17.87
CA THR A 24 17.89 8.84 18.53
C THR A 24 18.61 7.93 17.55
N LYS A 25 19.93 7.75 17.74
CA LYS A 25 20.76 6.86 16.91
C LYS A 25 20.16 5.44 16.81
N LYS A 26 19.69 4.91 17.94
CA LYS A 26 19.07 3.58 18.01
C LYS A 26 17.78 3.53 17.19
N ASP A 27 16.93 4.54 17.28
CA ASP A 27 15.65 4.55 16.57
C ASP A 27 15.90 4.69 15.07
N THR A 28 16.83 5.55 14.66
CA THR A 28 17.24 5.67 13.25
C THR A 28 17.71 4.34 12.69
N VAL A 29 18.61 3.63 13.39
CA VAL A 29 19.12 2.33 12.92
C VAL A 29 18.00 1.30 12.83
N ASN A 30 17.16 1.18 13.86
CA ASN A 30 16.07 0.21 13.84
C ASN A 30 15.01 0.54 12.78
N ALA A 31 14.69 1.82 12.59
CA ALA A 31 13.77 2.28 11.56
C ALA A 31 14.33 2.02 10.15
N ALA A 32 15.61 2.33 9.92
CA ALA A 32 16.27 2.08 8.64
C ALA A 32 16.27 0.59 8.26
N LEU A 33 16.58 -0.30 9.21
CA LEU A 33 16.55 -1.75 8.98
C LEU A 33 15.14 -2.25 8.63
N ARG A 34 14.11 -1.72 9.31
CA ARG A 34 12.71 -2.06 9.00
C ARG A 34 12.29 -1.53 7.64
N GLU A 35 12.63 -0.29 7.33
CA GLU A 35 12.27 0.37 6.07
C GLU A 35 12.86 -0.39 4.87
N ILE A 36 14.10 -0.88 4.95
CA ILE A 36 14.70 -1.69 3.88
C ILE A 36 13.95 -3.02 3.70
N ALA A 37 13.61 -3.71 4.79
CA ALA A 37 12.82 -4.93 4.73
C ALA A 37 11.43 -4.67 4.12
N ASP A 38 10.78 -3.58 4.49
CA ASP A 38 9.47 -3.19 3.96
C ASP A 38 9.52 -2.78 2.49
N ARG A 39 10.55 -2.04 2.07
CA ARG A 39 10.80 -1.75 0.65
C ARG A 39 10.92 -3.03 -0.17
N ARG A 40 11.67 -4.02 0.31
CA ARG A 40 11.82 -5.31 -0.38
C ARG A 40 10.53 -6.10 -0.41
N ARG A 41 9.76 -6.12 0.69
CA ARG A 41 8.43 -6.76 0.73
C ARG A 41 7.46 -6.11 -0.26
N ARG A 42 7.41 -4.77 -0.31
CA ARG A 42 6.58 -4.01 -1.25
C ARG A 42 6.96 -4.32 -2.70
N ALA A 43 8.25 -4.34 -3.04
CA ALA A 43 8.72 -4.69 -4.38
C ALA A 43 8.30 -6.13 -4.77
N ALA A 44 8.48 -7.10 -3.87
CA ALA A 44 8.07 -8.49 -4.13
C ALA A 44 6.54 -8.66 -4.26
N ALA A 45 5.76 -7.86 -3.54
CA ALA A 45 4.31 -7.86 -3.68
C ALA A 45 3.86 -7.31 -5.03
N ILE A 46 4.49 -6.22 -5.50
CA ILE A 46 4.23 -5.65 -6.83
C ILE A 46 4.58 -6.65 -7.92
N GLU A 47 5.70 -7.36 -7.79
CA GLU A 47 6.10 -8.39 -8.77
C GLU A 47 5.10 -9.54 -8.83
N ARG A 48 4.65 -10.05 -7.68
CA ARG A 48 3.57 -11.07 -7.63
C ARG A 48 2.27 -10.56 -8.24
N MET A 49 1.92 -9.30 -7.99
CA MET A 49 0.73 -8.70 -8.60
C MET A 49 0.83 -8.67 -10.12
N ARG A 50 2.01 -8.32 -10.68
CA ARG A 50 2.23 -8.35 -12.14
C ARG A 50 2.07 -9.75 -12.72
N GLN A 51 2.58 -10.77 -12.03
CA GLN A 51 2.42 -12.17 -12.45
C GLN A 51 0.96 -12.60 -12.50
N MET A 52 0.18 -12.33 -11.45
CA MET A 52 -1.26 -12.65 -11.42
C MET A 52 -2.04 -11.93 -12.54
N VAL A 53 -1.61 -10.73 -12.94
CA VAL A 53 -2.21 -9.99 -14.06
C VAL A 53 -1.87 -10.62 -15.40
N ASP A 54 -0.61 -11.02 -15.59
CA ASP A 54 -0.15 -11.68 -16.82
C ASP A 54 -0.81 -13.06 -17.00
N GLU A 55 -1.00 -13.79 -15.90
CA GLU A 55 -1.70 -15.07 -15.84
C GLU A 55 -3.23 -14.92 -15.97
N GLY A 56 -3.75 -13.69 -15.96
CA GLY A 56 -5.17 -13.37 -16.14
C GLY A 56 -6.04 -13.63 -14.90
N GLU A 57 -5.45 -13.83 -13.73
CA GLU A 57 -6.16 -14.05 -12.45
C GLU A 57 -6.77 -12.75 -11.90
N ILE A 58 -6.21 -11.60 -12.28
CA ILE A 58 -6.72 -10.26 -11.91
C ILE A 58 -7.17 -9.51 -13.17
N ASP A 59 -8.48 -9.36 -13.34
CA ASP A 59 -9.09 -8.55 -14.41
C ASP A 59 -9.47 -7.14 -13.92
N PHE A 60 -8.63 -6.16 -14.25
CA PHE A 60 -8.83 -4.76 -13.90
C PHE A 60 -10.03 -4.07 -14.58
N ARG A 61 -10.73 -4.71 -15.52
CA ARG A 61 -11.95 -4.15 -16.15
C ARG A 61 -13.11 -4.05 -15.17
N THR A 62 -13.08 -4.82 -14.08
CA THR A 62 -14.12 -4.82 -13.04
C THR A 62 -14.10 -3.55 -12.19
N ILE A 63 -12.98 -2.81 -12.17
CA ILE A 63 -12.83 -1.58 -11.37
C ILE A 63 -13.43 -0.35 -12.09
N GLU A 64 -13.86 -0.48 -13.35
CA GLU A 64 -14.47 0.61 -14.15
C GLU A 64 -16.01 0.65 -14.06
N HIS A 65 -16.62 -0.11 -13.13
CA HIS A 65 -18.05 0.04 -12.80
C HIS A 65 -18.21 0.77 -11.47
N GLY A 66 -17.83 2.05 -11.49
CA GLY A 66 -18.37 3.03 -10.55
C GLY A 66 -19.74 3.47 -11.03
N ASP A 67 -20.77 3.12 -10.27
CA ASP A 67 -22.04 3.84 -10.16
C ASP A 67 -22.96 3.88 -11.40
N ALA A 68 -23.73 2.81 -11.63
CA ALA A 68 -24.92 2.88 -12.52
C ALA A 68 -26.16 2.14 -12.01
N ASP A 69 -26.22 1.75 -10.72
CA ASP A 69 -27.41 1.12 -10.13
C ASP A 69 -28.06 2.02 -9.07
N ALA A 70 -28.40 3.25 -9.47
CA ALA A 70 -29.22 4.14 -8.64
C ALA A 70 -30.08 5.08 -9.48
N ASP A 71 -30.80 4.56 -10.48
CA ASP A 71 -32.00 5.25 -10.97
C ASP A 71 -33.09 4.25 -11.38
N GLY A 72 -34.15 4.23 -10.59
CA GLY A 72 -35.26 3.30 -10.74
C GLY A 72 -36.37 3.60 -9.73
N LEU A 73 -36.60 4.88 -9.43
CA LEU A 73 -37.80 5.32 -8.74
C LEU A 73 -38.89 5.65 -9.77
N ALA A 74 -40.03 4.99 -9.58
CA ALA A 74 -41.37 5.37 -10.00
C ALA A 74 -41.70 5.34 -11.50
N ASP A 75 -42.54 4.37 -11.87
CA ASP A 75 -43.74 4.71 -12.64
C ASP A 75 -44.93 3.91 -12.13
N GLY A 76 -45.88 4.66 -11.56
CA GLY A 76 -47.13 4.12 -11.06
C GLY A 76 -48.02 3.67 -12.21
N LYS A 77 -48.71 2.56 -12.02
CA LYS A 77 -49.92 2.24 -12.79
C LYS A 77 -51.10 2.03 -11.87
N GLY A 78 -51.65 3.16 -11.42
CA GLY A 78 -53.07 3.27 -11.17
C GLY A 78 -53.78 3.57 -12.50
N GLN A 79 -54.64 2.66 -12.94
CA GLN A 79 -55.84 2.83 -13.76
C GLN A 79 -56.33 1.39 -14.08
N SER A 80 -57.35 0.91 -13.38
CA SER A 80 -58.79 1.15 -13.68
C SER A 80 -59.19 0.60 -15.04
N ALA A 81 -60.02 -0.44 -15.07
CA ALA A 81 -61.40 -0.37 -15.53
C ALA A 81 -61.95 -1.76 -15.91
N ALA A 82 -63.22 -1.95 -15.54
CA ALA A 82 -64.22 -2.91 -16.03
C ALA A 82 -64.12 -4.38 -15.59
#